data_AF-A0A0B1T5K1-F1
#
_entry.id   AF-A0A0B1T5K1-F1
#
_cell.length_a   1.000
_cell.length_b   1.000
_cell.length_c   1.000
_cell.angle_alpha   90.00
_cell.angle_beta   90.00
_cell.angle_gamma   90.00
#
_symmetry.space_group_name_H-M   'P 1'
#
loop_
_entity.id
_entity.type
_entity.pdbx_description
1 polymer ?
#
loop_
_entity_poly.entity_id
_entity_poly.type
_entity_poly.pdbx_seq_one_letter_code
_entity_poly.pdbx_strand_id
1 'polypeptide(L)' 'MLYRVNPVFGTVEPGQSARIDVLRQNGRAKIDKTVLVTTKAEEVEAASREVFKQARFTEMMVLPLLVQD' A
#
# COMPACT_ATOMS: atom_id res chain seq x y z
N MET A 1 -4.54 12.74 12.14
CA MET A 1 -4.13 11.66 11.22
C MET A 1 -3.25 10.71 12.02
N LEU A 2 -3.65 9.44 12.24
CA LEU A 2 -2.97 8.56 13.19
C LEU A 2 -1.82 7.74 12.57
N TYR A 3 -1.92 7.45 11.28
CA TYR A 3 -0.89 6.72 10.53
C TYR A 3 -0.39 7.53 9.34
N ARG A 4 0.89 7.37 9.01
CA ARG A 4 1.49 7.82 7.75
C ARG A 4 2.09 6.61 7.04
N VAL A 5 1.78 6.44 5.77
CA VAL A 5 2.28 5.33 4.93
C VAL A 5 3.11 5.90 3.80
N ASN A 6 4.28 5.32 3.54
CA ASN A 6 5.16 5.74 2.45
C ASN A 6 5.99 4.56 1.89
N PRO A 7 6.03 4.34 0.57
CA PRO A 7 5.23 5.00 -0.45
C PRO A 7 3.77 4.48 -0.46
N VAL A 8 2.85 5.26 -1.05
CA VAL A 8 1.45 4.82 -1.26
C VAL A 8 1.28 4.09 -2.60
N PHE A 9 2.09 4.45 -3.59
CA PHE A 9 2.16 3.80 -4.89
C PHE A 9 3.61 3.45 -5.21
N GLY A 10 3.81 2.32 -5.86
CA GLY A 10 5.12 1.86 -6.28
C GLY A 10 5.00 0.71 -7.27
N THR A 11 6.15 0.33 -7.81
CA THR A 11 6.28 -0.83 -8.70
C THR A 11 7.27 -1.79 -8.05
N VAL A 12 7.08 -3.09 -8.23
CA VAL A 12 8.02 -4.11 -7.78
C VAL A 12 8.35 -5.02 -8.96
N GLU A 13 9.65 -5.12 -9.26
CA GLU A 13 10.11 -5.99 -10.33
C GLU A 13 10.04 -7.47 -9.91
N PRO A 14 9.91 -8.41 -10.86
CA PRO A 14 9.90 -9.84 -10.56
C PRO A 14 11.11 -10.27 -9.73
N GLY A 15 10.86 -10.99 -8.62
CA GLY A 15 11.89 -11.46 -7.70
C GLY A 15 12.46 -10.38 -6.77
N GLN A 16 12.03 -9.12 -6.89
CA GLN A 16 12.41 -8.04 -5.99
C GLN A 16 11.40 -7.86 -4.86
N SER A 17 11.80 -7.09 -3.84
CA SER A 17 10.95 -6.72 -2.72
C SER A 17 10.80 -5.20 -2.66
N ALA A 18 9.61 -4.73 -2.29
CA ALA A 18 9.34 -3.33 -2.02
C ALA A 18 9.23 -3.08 -0.51
N ARG A 19 9.76 -1.95 -0.05
CA ARG A 19 9.62 -1.50 1.35
C ARG A 19 8.51 -0.48 1.46
N ILE A 20 7.61 -0.68 2.43
CA ILE A 20 6.55 0.27 2.77
C ILE A 20 6.70 0.60 4.25
N ASP A 21 6.96 1.85 4.55
CA ASP A 21 7.06 2.35 5.92
C ASP A 21 5.67 2.77 6.42
N VAL A 22 5.27 2.25 7.58
CA VAL A 22 4.01 2.60 8.27
C VAL A 22 4.36 3.20 9.62
N LEU A 23 4.14 4.51 9.78
CA LEU A 23 4.42 5.24 11.01
C LEU A 23 3.12 5.53 11.77
N ARG A 24 3.06 5.14 13.04
CA ARG A 24 1.97 5.47 13.98
C ARG A 24 2.36 6.69 14.82
N GLN A 25 1.54 7.74 14.80
CA GLN A 25 1.65 8.87 15.73
C GLN A 25 1.04 8.51 17.10
N ASN A 26 1.29 9.28 18.16
CA ASN A 26 0.60 9.07 19.44
C ASN A 26 -0.90 9.38 19.31
N GLY A 27 -1.74 8.64 20.03
CA GLY A 27 -3.19 8.87 20.08
C GLY A 27 -3.92 7.68 20.69
N ARG A 28 -5.25 7.76 20.77
CA ARG A 28 -6.10 6.71 21.35
C ARG A 28 -5.88 5.35 20.68
N ALA A 29 -6.02 4.27 21.45
CA ALA A 29 -6.11 2.92 20.91
C ALA A 29 -7.21 2.85 19.84
N LYS A 30 -6.87 2.21 18.73
CA LYS A 30 -7.74 2.06 17.58
C LYS A 30 -7.27 0.89 16.74
N ILE A 31 -8.23 0.07 16.32
CA ILE A 31 -8.01 -1.00 15.35
C ILE A 31 -8.17 -0.37 13.96
N ASP A 32 -7.09 -0.40 13.18
CA ASP A 32 -7.06 0.07 11.80
C ASP A 32 -6.53 -1.05 10.87
N LYS A 33 -6.45 -0.78 9.57
CA LYS A 33 -5.86 -1.70 8.59
C LYS A 33 -5.22 -0.94 7.43
N THR A 34 -4.17 -1.52 6.86
CA THR A 34 -3.62 -1.14 5.55
C THR A 34 -4.11 -2.16 4.53
N VAL A 35 -4.66 -1.70 3.41
CA VAL A 35 -5.02 -2.55 2.28
C VAL A 35 -3.99 -2.33 1.18
N LEU A 36 -3.23 -3.38 0.87
CA LEU A 36 -2.33 -3.41 -0.28
C LEU A 36 -3.12 -3.91 -1.47
N VAL A 37 -3.13 -3.13 -2.55
CA VAL A 37 -3.79 -3.49 -3.80
C VAL A 37 -2.71 -3.62 -4.86
N THR A 38 -2.73 -4.69 -5.63
CA THR A 38 -1.76 -4.95 -6.71
C THR A 38 -2.49 -5.08 -8.03
N THR A 39 -1.81 -4.70 -9.11
CA THR A 39 -2.20 -4.95 -10.49
C THR A 39 -0.92 -5.28 -11.26
N LYS A 40 -1.06 -5.96 -12.41
CA LYS A 40 0.07 -6.13 -13.31
C LYS A 40 0.52 -4.76 -13.83
N ALA A 41 1.82 -4.51 -13.83
CA ALA A 41 2.39 -3.32 -14.46
C ALA A 41 2.23 -3.40 -15.99
N GLU A 42 2.07 -2.25 -16.64
CA GLU A 42 2.08 -2.16 -18.10
C GLU A 42 3.52 -2.10 -18.63
N GLU A 43 3.74 -2.54 -19.87
CA GLU A 43 5.07 -2.52 -20.51
C GLU A 43 5.56 -1.10 -20.83
N VAL A 44 4.64 -0.13 -20.86
CA VAL A 44 4.97 1.29 -21.02
C VAL A 44 5.34 1.84 -19.65
N GLU A 45 6.40 2.64 -19.59
CA GLU A 45 6.83 3.33 -18.36
C GLU A 45 5.78 4.38 -17.94
N ALA A 46 4.74 3.91 -17.25
CA ALA A 46 3.66 4.71 -16.73
C ALA A 46 3.81 4.85 -15.20
N ALA A 47 3.48 6.03 -14.68
CA ALA A 47 3.45 6.23 -13.24
C ALA A 47 2.46 5.23 -12.60
N SER A 48 2.91 4.48 -11.59
CA SER A 48 2.12 3.41 -10.95
C SER A 48 0.71 3.87 -10.54
N ARG A 49 0.57 5.11 -10.07
CA ARG A 49 -0.73 5.72 -9.76
C ARG A 49 -1.71 5.71 -10.93
N GLU A 50 -1.25 6.00 -12.14
CA GLU A 50 -2.12 6.04 -13.33
C GLU A 50 -2.53 4.63 -13.77
N VAL A 51 -1.61 3.66 -13.70
CA VAL A 51 -1.91 2.24 -13.95
C VAL A 51 -3.04 1.78 -13.02
N PHE A 52 -2.98 2.12 -11.72
CA PHE A 52 -4.03 1.75 -10.77
C PHE A 52 -5.39 2.40 -11.05
N LYS A 53 -5.46 3.59 -11.64
CA LYS A 53 -6.75 4.21 -12.02
C LYS A 53 -7.43 3.49 -13.18
N GLN A 54 -6.64 2.84 -14.04
CA GLN A 54 -7.11 2.15 -15.23
C GLN A 54 -7.21 0.63 -15.04
N ALA A 55 -6.69 0.11 -13.92
CA ALA A 55 -6.67 -1.30 -13.59
C ALA A 55 -8.07 -1.90 -13.59
N ARG A 56 -8.29 -2.89 -14.46
CA ARG A 56 -9.55 -3.67 -14.51
C ARG A 56 -9.52 -4.88 -13.60
N PHE A 57 -8.33 -5.37 -13.25
CA PHE A 57 -8.11 -6.53 -12.41
C PHE A 57 -7.12 -6.15 -11.32
N THR A 58 -7.50 -6.38 -10.07
CA THR A 58 -6.66 -6.13 -8.92
C THR A 58 -6.73 -7.30 -7.95
N GLU A 59 -5.62 -7.54 -7.28
CA GLU A 59 -5.56 -8.43 -6.11
C GLU A 59 -5.38 -7.60 -4.86
N MET A 60 -5.81 -8.12 -3.72
CA MET A 60 -5.78 -7.37 -2.47
C MET A 60 -5.28 -8.23 -1.30
N MET A 61 -4.49 -7.58 -0.45
CA MET A 61 -4.05 -8.10 0.84
C MET A 61 -4.40 -7.08 1.93
N VAL A 62 -4.90 -7.58 3.07
CA VAL A 62 -5.26 -6.74 4.21
C VAL A 62 -4.28 -7.01 5.36
N LEU A 63 -3.59 -5.96 5.80
CA LEU A 63 -2.71 -5.98 6.97
C LEU A 63 -3.41 -5.26 8.14
N PRO A 64 -3.81 -5.96 9.21
CA PRO A 64 -4.37 -5.30 10.39
C PRO A 64 -3.31 -4.49 11.12
N LEU A 65 -3.67 -3.28 11.58
CA LEU A 65 -2.85 -2.40 12.40
C LEU A 65 -3.48 -2.31 13.79
N LEU A 66 -2.95 -3.11 14.71
CA LEU A 66 -3.47 -3.25 16.06
C LEU A 66 -2.62 -2.42 17.03
N VAL A 67 -3.26 -1.49 17.73
CA VAL A 67 -2.68 -0.79 18.88
C VAL A 67 -3.58 -1.05 20.07
N GLN A 68 -3.02 -1.70 21.09
CA GLN A 68 -3.66 -1.96 22.38
C GLN A 68 -3.11 -0.96 23.41
N ASP A 69 -3.94 -0.62 24.40
CA ASP A 69 -3.54 0.22 25.54
C ASP A 69 -2.58 -0.52 26.49
#